data_AF-A0A849I6R9-F1
#
_entry.id   AF-A0A849I6R9-F1
#
_cell.length_a   1.000
_cell.length_b   1.000
_cell.length_c   1.000
_cell.angle_alpha   90.00
_cell.angle_beta   90.00
_cell.angle_gamma   90.00
#
_symmetry.space_group_name_H-M   'P 1'
#
loop_
_entity.id
_entity.type
_entity.pdbx_description
1 polymer ?
#
loop_
_entity_poly.entity_id
_entity_poly.type
_entity_poly.pdbx_seq_one_letter_code
_entity_poly.pdbx_strand_id
1 'polypeptide(L)'
;MTKTLDTTLAAVAELPVEAQDQIGRELLQHVNRLHRLHGELGEGLRSLDAGEGDSRDVEDSCPFESKMSFDISCSLSAVSHYISFGNGRRECDMRLVRQAADGNDCGAACVAMLSRRPRAEAYAVVYPDGRQTSTSARTVRAALRELGTELAAHPRRFRMMTYHRLKTVSEFLATAGISDALLKVVRKENEFDKGHWVVWDSKRAKILNPLGEDRRLFRVVACYEVINPEETE
;
A
#
# COMPACT_ATOMS: atom_id res chain seq x y z
N MET A 1 7.70 32.63 -10.67
CA MET A 1 6.77 31.50 -10.91
C MET A 1 7.56 30.33 -11.48
N THR A 2 7.15 29.10 -11.20
CA THR A 2 7.84 27.91 -11.70
C THR A 2 7.46 27.68 -13.16
N LYS A 3 8.45 27.42 -14.05
CA LYS A 3 8.23 27.21 -15.50
C LYS A 3 7.09 26.21 -15.82
N THR A 4 6.86 25.25 -14.93
CA THR A 4 5.76 24.28 -15.00
C THR A 4 4.38 24.92 -14.94
N LEU A 5 4.16 25.91 -14.06
CA LEU A 5 2.87 26.59 -13.90
C LEU A 5 2.53 27.41 -15.14
N ASP A 6 3.51 28.09 -15.72
CA ASP A 6 3.33 28.89 -16.94
C ASP A 6 2.93 27.99 -18.12
N THR A 7 3.56 26.81 -18.26
CA THR A 7 3.17 25.83 -19.29
C THR A 7 1.76 25.29 -19.07
N THR A 8 1.38 24.99 -17.82
CA THR A 8 0.02 24.52 -17.51
C THR A 8 -1.02 25.58 -17.79
N LEU A 9 -0.77 26.84 -17.42
CA LEU A 9 -1.69 27.96 -17.70
C LEU A 9 -1.84 28.21 -19.21
N ALA A 10 -0.75 28.12 -19.97
CA ALA A 10 -0.80 28.21 -21.43
C ALA A 10 -1.67 27.09 -22.04
N ALA A 11 -1.50 25.85 -21.58
CA ALA A 11 -2.32 24.73 -22.06
C ALA A 11 -3.81 24.88 -21.69
N VAL A 12 -4.13 25.41 -20.51
CA VAL A 12 -5.53 25.67 -20.11
C VAL A 12 -6.15 26.78 -20.96
N ALA A 13 -5.37 27.81 -21.31
CA ALA A 13 -5.86 28.92 -22.14
C ALA A 13 -6.24 28.52 -23.57
N GLU A 14 -5.71 27.39 -24.08
CA GLU A 14 -6.06 26.84 -25.39
C GLU A 14 -7.36 26.00 -25.38
N LEU A 15 -7.91 25.69 -24.20
CA LEU A 15 -9.14 24.90 -24.09
C LEU A 15 -10.39 25.73 -24.41
N PRO A 16 -11.53 25.09 -24.77
CA PRO A 16 -12.82 25.76 -24.86
C PRO A 16 -13.20 26.46 -23.54
N VAL A 17 -13.94 27.56 -23.63
CA VAL A 17 -14.31 28.41 -22.47
C VAL A 17 -15.04 27.60 -21.39
N GLU A 18 -15.88 26.65 -21.78
CA GLU A 18 -16.62 25.80 -20.84
C GLU A 18 -15.69 24.90 -20.01
N ALA A 19 -14.63 24.39 -20.64
CA ALA A 19 -13.62 23.59 -19.97
C ALA A 19 -12.75 24.46 -19.05
N GLN A 20 -12.40 25.67 -19.48
CA GLN A 20 -11.68 26.65 -18.64
C GLN A 20 -12.47 26.99 -17.38
N ASP A 21 -13.77 27.25 -17.51
CA ASP A 21 -14.65 27.56 -16.39
C ASP A 21 -14.77 26.39 -15.39
N GLN A 22 -14.84 25.15 -15.91
CA GLN A 22 -14.87 23.96 -15.05
C GLN A 22 -13.57 23.79 -14.26
N ILE A 23 -12.43 23.92 -14.93
CA ILE A 23 -11.10 23.88 -14.29
C ILE A 23 -10.98 24.99 -13.25
N GLY A 24 -11.46 26.19 -13.55
CA GLY A 24 -11.48 27.33 -12.63
C GLY A 24 -12.27 27.03 -11.35
N ARG A 25 -13.46 26.42 -11.47
CA ARG A 25 -14.27 26.01 -10.31
C ARG A 25 -13.57 24.98 -9.43
N GLU A 26 -12.96 23.96 -10.04
CA GLU A 26 -12.24 22.91 -9.31
C GLU A 26 -11.00 23.46 -8.59
N LEU A 27 -10.23 24.32 -9.26
CA LEU A 27 -9.07 24.98 -8.65
C LEU A 27 -9.49 25.84 -7.44
N LEU A 28 -10.55 26.64 -7.57
CA LEU A 28 -11.08 27.44 -6.47
C LEU A 28 -11.53 26.55 -5.30
N GLN A 29 -12.17 25.41 -5.57
CA GLN A 29 -12.55 24.44 -4.54
C GLN A 29 -11.33 23.89 -3.80
N HIS A 30 -10.25 23.56 -4.52
CA HIS A 30 -9.00 23.08 -3.91
C HIS A 30 -8.29 24.15 -3.08
N VAL A 31 -8.20 25.39 -3.57
CA VAL A 31 -7.61 26.50 -2.82
C VAL A 31 -8.42 26.76 -1.55
N ASN A 32 -9.76 26.74 -1.61
CA ASN A 32 -10.60 26.89 -0.43
C ASN A 32 -10.39 25.75 0.59
N ARG A 33 -10.22 24.50 0.13
CA ARG A 33 -9.88 23.37 0.99
C ARG A 33 -8.52 23.56 1.67
N LEU A 34 -7.51 24.05 0.94
CA LEU A 34 -6.18 24.33 1.47
C LEU A 34 -6.21 25.45 2.52
N HIS A 35 -6.95 26.53 2.27
CA HIS A 35 -7.13 27.60 3.27
C HIS A 35 -7.79 27.08 4.55
N ARG A 36 -8.80 26.22 4.43
CA ARG A 36 -9.45 25.60 5.60
C ARG A 36 -8.46 24.76 6.41
N LEU A 37 -7.71 23.87 5.75
CA LEU A 37 -6.69 23.03 6.39
C LEU A 37 -5.59 23.86 7.05
N HIS A 38 -5.16 24.95 6.42
CA HIS A 38 -4.19 25.86 7.01
C HIS A 38 -4.74 26.57 8.26
N GLY A 39 -6.03 26.93 8.25
CA GLY A 39 -6.73 27.46 9.43
C GLY A 39 -6.74 26.44 10.58
N GLU A 40 -7.16 25.21 10.29
CA GLU A 40 -7.19 24.09 11.26
C GLU A 40 -5.79 23.81 11.84
N LEU A 41 -4.74 23.81 11.01
CA LEU A 41 -3.35 23.68 11.46
C LEU A 41 -2.89 24.83 12.34
N GLY A 42 -3.27 26.07 11.99
CA GLY A 42 -2.94 27.25 12.78
C GLY A 42 -3.63 27.26 14.14
N GLU A 43 -4.87 26.77 14.23
CA GLU A 43 -5.57 26.56 15.50
C GLU A 43 -4.90 25.48 16.34
N GLY A 44 -4.55 24.34 15.73
CA GLY A 44 -3.82 23.26 16.40
C GLY A 44 -2.47 23.72 16.95
N LEU A 45 -1.72 24.52 16.18
CA LEU A 45 -0.44 25.06 16.63
C LEU A 45 -0.59 26.01 17.82
N ARG A 46 -1.59 26.92 17.79
CA ARG A 46 -1.86 27.81 18.93
C ARG A 46 -2.30 27.05 20.18
N SER A 47 -3.10 26.01 20.03
CA SER A 47 -3.52 25.13 21.14
C SER A 47 -2.33 24.39 21.75
N LEU A 48 -1.41 23.90 20.91
CA LEU A 48 -0.14 23.31 21.37
C LEU A 48 0.74 24.32 22.09
N ASP A 49 0.89 25.54 21.56
CA ASP A 49 1.67 26.61 22.19
C ASP A 49 1.08 27.05 23.54
N ALA A 50 -0.25 26.96 23.70
CA ALA A 50 -0.96 27.21 24.95
C ALA A 50 -0.86 26.05 25.98
N GLY A 51 -0.26 24.91 25.59
CA GLY A 51 -0.16 23.72 26.44
C GLY A 51 -1.46 22.90 26.54
N GLU A 52 -2.44 23.16 25.68
CA GLU A 52 -3.73 22.45 25.62
C GLU A 52 -3.69 21.20 24.71
N GLY A 53 -2.50 20.78 24.29
CA GLY A 53 -2.31 19.63 23.43
C GLY A 53 -2.60 18.30 24.11
N ASP A 54 -3.68 17.63 23.71
CA ASP A 54 -3.93 16.25 24.13
C ASP A 54 -3.01 15.27 23.39
N SER A 55 -2.41 14.35 24.14
CA SER A 55 -1.67 13.22 23.57
C SER A 55 -2.65 12.30 22.85
N ARG A 56 -2.68 12.36 21.52
CA ARG A 56 -3.45 11.40 20.72
C ARG A 56 -2.62 10.16 20.42
N ASP A 57 -3.18 9.00 20.72
CA ASP A 57 -2.64 7.75 20.22
C ASP A 57 -2.79 7.73 18.70
N VAL A 58 -1.70 7.45 17.99
CA VAL A 58 -1.64 7.52 16.52
C VAL A 58 -2.59 6.49 15.90
N GLU A 59 -2.90 5.41 16.62
CA GLU A 59 -3.81 4.36 16.17
C GLU A 59 -5.28 4.82 16.03
N ASP A 60 -5.72 5.85 16.77
CA ASP A 60 -7.10 6.36 16.73
C ASP A 60 -7.35 7.46 15.66
N SER A 61 -6.31 7.98 15.03
CA SER A 61 -6.39 9.21 14.22
C SER A 61 -6.74 9.03 12.73
N CYS A 62 -7.11 7.83 12.29
CA CYS A 62 -7.49 7.56 10.90
C CYS A 62 -8.96 7.12 10.74
N PRO A 63 -9.95 8.04 10.75
CA PRO A 63 -11.18 7.85 10.02
C PRO A 63 -11.03 8.53 8.66
N PHE A 64 -10.24 7.95 7.75
CA PHE A 64 -10.44 8.23 6.32
C PHE A 64 -11.55 7.29 5.80
N GLU A 65 -12.70 7.31 6.47
CA GLU A 65 -13.88 6.60 5.99
C GLU A 65 -14.68 7.55 5.09
N SER A 66 -14.69 7.16 3.82
CA SER A 66 -15.55 7.61 2.74
C SER A 66 -17.01 7.80 3.18
N LYS A 67 -17.39 9.02 3.55
CA LYS A 67 -18.78 9.48 3.45
C LYS A 67 -19.01 10.10 2.08
N MET A 68 -19.12 9.25 1.07
CA MET A 68 -19.81 9.54 -0.18
C MET A 68 -20.82 8.42 -0.41
N SER A 69 -21.91 8.47 0.35
CA SER A 69 -23.11 7.70 0.07
C SER A 69 -23.84 8.38 -1.09
N PHE A 70 -23.79 7.75 -2.27
CA PHE A 70 -24.65 8.10 -3.39
C PHE A 70 -25.96 7.30 -3.21
N ASP A 71 -27.06 7.99 -2.89
CA ASP A 71 -28.37 7.38 -2.78
C ASP A 71 -28.86 6.94 -4.17
N ILE A 72 -28.95 5.63 -4.40
CA ILE A 72 -29.80 5.05 -5.45
C ILE A 72 -30.88 4.23 -4.74
N SER A 73 -31.99 4.89 -4.46
CA SER A 73 -33.25 4.23 -4.18
C SER A 73 -33.82 3.66 -5.49
N CYS A 74 -33.85 2.34 -5.64
CA CYS A 74 -34.76 1.72 -6.59
C CYS A 74 -35.32 0.40 -6.03
N SER A 75 -36.61 0.46 -5.74
CA SER A 75 -37.62 -0.57 -5.44
C SER A 75 -37.17 -1.99 -5.05
N LEU A 76 -37.38 -2.30 -3.78
CA LEU A 76 -37.70 -3.64 -3.28
C LEU A 76 -39.12 -4.05 -3.75
N SER A 77 -39.21 -5.00 -4.65
CA SER A 77 -40.36 -5.91 -4.73
C SER A 77 -40.04 -7.16 -5.57
N ALA A 78 -39.38 -8.16 -4.96
CA ALA A 78 -39.57 -9.57 -5.28
C ALA A 78 -38.84 -10.42 -4.24
N VAL A 79 -39.60 -10.88 -3.26
CA VAL A 79 -39.17 -11.85 -2.24
C VAL A 79 -39.27 -13.26 -2.83
N SER A 80 -38.35 -14.12 -2.39
CA SER A 80 -38.49 -15.58 -2.32
C SER A 80 -38.09 -16.40 -3.55
N HIS A 81 -36.80 -16.78 -3.61
CA HIS A 81 -36.32 -18.17 -3.61
C HIS A 81 -34.85 -18.18 -4.03
N TYR A 82 -33.94 -18.26 -3.05
CA TYR A 82 -32.66 -19.01 -3.08
C TYR A 82 -31.86 -18.54 -1.87
N ILE A 83 -31.89 -19.32 -0.78
CA ILE A 83 -30.86 -19.26 0.26
C ILE A 83 -29.64 -19.97 -0.33
N SER A 84 -28.96 -19.30 -1.25
CA SER A 84 -27.53 -19.51 -1.42
C SER A 84 -26.88 -18.63 -0.37
N PHE A 85 -26.21 -19.24 0.60
CA PHE A 85 -25.19 -18.56 1.39
C PHE A 85 -24.17 -17.97 0.41
N GLY A 86 -24.44 -16.76 -0.05
CA GLY A 86 -23.44 -15.90 -0.64
C GLY A 86 -22.43 -15.67 0.45
N ASN A 87 -21.38 -16.49 0.46
CA ASN A 87 -20.06 -16.04 0.87
C ASN A 87 -19.71 -14.86 -0.02
N GLY A 88 -20.32 -13.70 0.23
CA GLY A 88 -19.76 -12.42 -0.11
C GLY A 88 -18.41 -12.45 0.59
N ARG A 89 -17.38 -12.90 -0.13
CA ARG A 89 -16.00 -12.85 0.30
C ARG A 89 -15.81 -11.39 0.64
N ARG A 90 -15.95 -11.05 1.92
CA ARG A 90 -15.51 -9.77 2.44
C ARG A 90 -14.11 -9.67 1.89
N GLU A 91 -13.88 -8.64 1.09
CA GLU A 91 -12.61 -8.40 0.46
C GLU A 91 -11.59 -8.36 1.59
N CYS A 92 -10.92 -9.48 1.83
CA CYS A 92 -10.09 -9.65 3.00
C CYS A 92 -8.85 -8.83 2.73
N ASP A 93 -8.87 -7.59 3.22
CA ASP A 93 -7.70 -6.74 3.23
C ASP A 93 -6.49 -7.52 3.74
N MET A 94 -5.33 -7.27 3.13
CA MET A 94 -4.09 -7.90 3.52
C MET A 94 -3.80 -7.59 5.01
N ARG A 95 -3.60 -8.64 5.80
CA ARG A 95 -3.27 -8.52 7.23
C ARG A 95 -1.75 -8.59 7.39
N LEU A 96 -1.19 -7.70 8.20
CA LEU A 96 0.24 -7.78 8.56
C LEU A 96 0.50 -9.09 9.32
N VAL A 97 1.34 -9.95 8.76
CA VAL A 97 1.85 -11.15 9.45
C VAL A 97 3.25 -10.84 9.95
N ARG A 98 3.41 -10.81 11.28
CA ARG A 98 4.73 -10.64 11.89
C ARG A 98 5.56 -11.90 11.75
N GLN A 99 6.86 -11.73 11.60
CA GLN A 99 7.83 -12.83 11.66
C GLN A 99 8.06 -13.27 13.12
N ALA A 100 8.77 -14.39 13.38
CA ALA A 100 9.14 -14.76 14.75
C ALA A 100 10.25 -13.82 15.26
N ALA A 101 10.30 -13.59 16.57
CA ALA A 101 11.24 -12.64 17.18
C ALA A 101 12.71 -13.03 16.95
N ASP A 102 12.97 -14.32 16.86
CA ASP A 102 14.27 -14.97 16.65
C ASP A 102 14.40 -15.61 15.25
N GLY A 103 13.36 -15.49 14.42
CA GLY A 103 13.23 -16.22 13.16
C GLY A 103 13.85 -15.52 11.96
N ASN A 104 14.45 -16.33 11.07
CA ASN A 104 14.79 -15.92 9.70
C ASN A 104 13.63 -16.20 8.72
N ASP A 105 12.39 -15.98 9.18
CA ASP A 105 11.15 -16.44 8.55
C ASP A 105 10.35 -15.30 7.88
N CYS A 106 11.01 -14.16 7.59
CA CYS A 106 10.43 -13.03 6.87
C CYS A 106 9.78 -13.41 5.54
N GLY A 107 10.38 -14.36 4.80
CA GLY A 107 9.82 -14.85 3.54
C GLY A 107 8.50 -15.58 3.74
N ALA A 108 8.41 -16.47 4.73
CA ALA A 108 7.18 -17.19 5.04
C ALA A 108 6.05 -16.26 5.53
N ALA A 109 6.40 -15.22 6.30
CA ALA A 109 5.45 -14.17 6.64
C ALA A 109 4.93 -13.43 5.40
N CYS A 110 5.81 -13.10 4.43
CA CYS A 110 5.39 -12.48 3.17
C CYS A 110 4.51 -13.40 2.32
N VAL A 111 4.80 -14.70 2.29
CA VAL A 111 3.97 -15.71 1.63
C VAL A 111 2.56 -15.72 2.23
N ALA A 112 2.45 -15.73 3.56
CA ALA A 112 1.16 -15.69 4.25
C ALA A 112 0.33 -14.44 3.89
N MET A 113 0.97 -13.27 3.85
CA MET A 113 0.32 -12.00 3.50
C MET A 113 -0.22 -12.01 2.07
N LEU A 114 0.64 -12.33 1.10
CA LEU A 114 0.29 -12.27 -0.33
C LEU A 114 -0.71 -13.36 -0.75
N SER A 115 -0.57 -14.57 -0.22
CA SER A 115 -1.53 -15.67 -0.47
C SER A 115 -2.83 -15.55 0.33
N ARG A 116 -2.90 -14.58 1.26
CA ARG A 116 -4.02 -14.39 2.20
C ARG A 116 -4.33 -15.66 3.00
N ARG A 117 -3.30 -16.44 3.33
CA ARG A 117 -3.40 -17.69 4.11
C ARG A 117 -2.95 -17.50 5.56
N PRO A 118 -3.45 -18.32 6.51
CA PRO A 118 -2.91 -18.35 7.86
C PRO A 118 -1.40 -18.61 7.87
N ARG A 119 -0.70 -18.02 8.84
CA ARG A 119 0.75 -18.17 8.99
C ARG A 119 1.20 -19.64 9.01
N ALA A 120 0.48 -20.50 9.74
CA ALA A 120 0.84 -21.92 9.85
C ALA A 120 0.86 -22.65 8.49
N GLU A 121 -0.11 -22.37 7.62
CA GLU A 121 -0.21 -22.97 6.28
C GLU A 121 0.95 -22.51 5.39
N ALA A 122 1.21 -21.20 5.33
CA ALA A 122 2.34 -20.66 4.57
C ALA A 122 3.69 -21.20 5.09
N TYR A 123 3.82 -21.43 6.39
CA TYR A 123 5.04 -21.97 6.99
C TYR A 123 5.27 -23.43 6.62
N ALA A 124 4.21 -24.25 6.62
CA ALA A 124 4.30 -25.64 6.21
C ALA A 124 4.78 -25.77 4.75
N VAL A 125 4.35 -24.87 3.87
CA VAL A 125 4.78 -24.84 2.47
C VAL A 125 6.22 -24.34 2.32
N VAL A 126 6.61 -23.28 3.02
CA VAL A 126 7.96 -22.70 2.91
C VAL A 126 9.03 -23.57 3.59
N TYR A 127 8.67 -24.25 4.68
CA TYR A 127 9.54 -25.08 5.51
C TYR A 127 8.93 -26.47 5.73
N PRO A 128 8.88 -27.32 4.67
CA PRO A 128 8.24 -28.63 4.76
C PRO A 128 8.93 -29.59 5.76
N ASP A 129 10.21 -29.35 6.06
CA ASP A 129 10.99 -30.10 7.06
C ASP A 129 10.92 -29.48 8.48
N GLY A 130 10.15 -28.40 8.65
CA GLY A 130 10.05 -27.63 9.88
C GLY A 130 11.28 -26.79 10.22
N ARG A 131 12.33 -26.78 9.39
CA ARG A 131 13.58 -26.07 9.67
C ARG A 131 13.54 -24.66 9.09
N GLN A 132 13.43 -23.67 9.98
CA GLN A 132 13.45 -22.27 9.57
C GLN A 132 14.84 -21.85 9.10
N THR A 133 14.95 -21.50 7.83
CA THR A 133 16.18 -21.01 7.20
C THR A 133 15.91 -19.74 6.39
N SER A 134 16.97 -19.05 5.97
CA SER A 134 16.84 -17.88 5.11
C SER A 134 16.18 -18.23 3.78
N THR A 135 15.07 -17.57 3.49
CA THR A 135 14.29 -17.83 2.27
C THR A 135 14.87 -17.13 1.05
N SER A 136 15.16 -17.91 0.01
CA SER A 136 15.53 -17.39 -1.30
C SER A 136 14.31 -16.89 -2.09
N ALA A 137 14.54 -16.04 -3.11
CA ALA A 137 13.46 -15.59 -4.00
C ALA A 137 12.79 -16.76 -4.73
N ARG A 138 13.57 -17.80 -5.06
CA ARG A 138 13.06 -19.03 -5.69
C ARG A 138 12.09 -19.76 -4.76
N THR A 139 12.45 -19.90 -3.49
CA THR A 139 11.61 -20.57 -2.47
C THR A 139 10.29 -19.83 -2.27
N VAL A 140 10.33 -18.51 -2.08
CA VAL A 140 9.12 -17.68 -1.88
C VAL A 140 8.18 -17.77 -3.10
N ARG A 141 8.73 -17.71 -4.32
CA ARG A 141 7.93 -17.84 -5.55
C ARG A 141 7.30 -19.21 -5.71
N ALA A 142 8.04 -20.28 -5.40
CA ALA A 142 7.51 -21.64 -5.45
C ALA A 142 6.35 -21.81 -4.46
N ALA A 143 6.53 -21.34 -3.23
CA ALA A 143 5.49 -21.41 -2.20
C ALA A 143 4.24 -20.59 -2.55
N LEU A 144 4.40 -19.38 -3.09
CA LEU A 144 3.27 -18.58 -3.54
C LEU A 144 2.49 -19.28 -4.67
N ARG A 145 3.20 -19.85 -5.65
CA ARG A 145 2.56 -20.59 -6.74
C ARG A 145 1.78 -21.80 -6.21
N GLU A 146 2.34 -22.55 -5.27
CA GLU A 146 1.67 -23.67 -4.62
C GLU A 146 0.37 -23.25 -3.92
N LEU A 147 0.35 -22.05 -3.33
CA LEU A 147 -0.83 -21.46 -2.69
C LEU A 147 -1.77 -20.70 -3.66
N GLY A 148 -1.53 -20.79 -4.98
CA GLY A 148 -2.36 -20.17 -6.01
C GLY A 148 -2.13 -18.67 -6.22
N THR A 149 -0.98 -18.14 -5.83
CA THR A 149 -0.56 -16.75 -6.08
C THR A 149 0.64 -16.72 -7.01
N GLU A 150 0.54 -16.04 -8.15
CA GLU A 150 1.65 -15.94 -9.08
C GLU A 150 2.39 -14.60 -8.96
N LEU A 151 3.71 -14.65 -9.07
CA LEU A 151 4.58 -13.47 -9.14
C LEU A 151 5.18 -13.36 -10.54
N ALA A 152 5.39 -12.12 -11.00
CA ALA A 152 6.08 -11.80 -12.23
C ALA A 152 7.40 -12.59 -12.38
N ALA A 153 7.64 -13.09 -13.60
CA ALA A 153 8.77 -13.96 -13.90
C ALA A 153 10.12 -13.31 -13.60
N HIS A 154 10.22 -12.01 -13.90
CA HIS A 154 11.40 -11.21 -13.71
C HIS A 154 11.09 -10.05 -12.75
N PRO A 155 11.96 -9.79 -11.77
CA PRO A 155 11.76 -8.63 -10.92
C PRO A 155 11.96 -7.36 -11.73
N ARG A 156 11.12 -6.34 -11.48
CA ARG A 156 11.46 -4.97 -11.86
C ARG A 156 12.68 -4.57 -11.04
N ARG A 157 13.82 -4.37 -11.71
CA ARG A 157 15.05 -3.90 -11.08
C ARG A 157 14.99 -2.39 -11.00
N PHE A 158 15.02 -1.86 -9.78
CA PHE A 158 15.20 -0.43 -9.58
C PHE A 158 16.67 -0.08 -9.67
N ARG A 159 16.98 1.04 -10.34
CA ARG A 159 18.27 1.70 -10.18
C ARG A 159 18.32 2.13 -8.71
N MET A 160 19.14 1.43 -7.91
CA MET A 160 19.23 1.48 -6.44
C MET A 160 18.58 2.71 -5.78
N MET A 161 17.48 2.51 -5.03
CA MET A 161 16.86 3.56 -4.22
C MET A 161 17.08 3.29 -2.72
N THR A 162 17.77 4.21 -2.03
CA THR A 162 18.03 4.18 -0.58
C THR A 162 16.76 4.44 0.25
N TYR A 163 16.70 3.95 1.50
CA TYR A 163 15.48 3.91 2.33
C TYR A 163 14.80 5.26 2.57
N HIS A 164 15.57 6.35 2.64
CA HIS A 164 14.99 7.69 2.83
C HIS A 164 14.01 8.06 1.70
N ARG A 165 14.03 7.28 0.61
CA ARG A 165 13.12 7.33 -0.53
C ARG A 165 12.07 6.22 -0.51
N LEU A 166 11.79 5.50 0.58
CA LEU A 166 10.69 4.52 0.59
C LEU A 166 9.31 5.17 0.53
N LYS A 167 9.17 6.40 1.03
CA LYS A 167 7.99 7.23 0.72
C LYS A 167 7.90 7.42 -0.80
N THR A 168 9.02 7.74 -1.43
CA THR A 168 9.14 7.79 -2.90
C THR A 168 8.94 6.43 -3.58
N VAL A 169 9.30 5.30 -2.96
CA VAL A 169 9.00 3.97 -3.50
C VAL A 169 7.52 3.70 -3.43
N SER A 170 6.87 4.00 -2.30
CA SER A 170 5.42 3.82 -2.13
C SER A 170 4.66 4.72 -3.11
N GLU A 171 5.05 6.00 -3.20
CA GLU A 171 4.54 6.96 -4.17
C GLU A 171 4.81 6.50 -5.61
N PHE A 172 6.00 5.99 -5.90
CA PHE A 172 6.36 5.46 -7.22
C PHE A 172 5.52 4.25 -7.57
N LEU A 173 5.40 3.27 -6.67
CA LEU A 173 4.63 2.05 -6.89
C LEU A 173 3.14 2.39 -7.10
N ALA A 174 2.61 3.31 -6.29
CA ALA A 174 1.25 3.82 -6.45
C ALA A 174 1.06 4.58 -7.78
N THR A 175 1.99 5.47 -8.14
CA THR A 175 1.93 6.26 -9.39
C THR A 175 2.10 5.38 -10.62
N ALA A 176 2.94 4.35 -10.53
CA ALA A 176 3.15 3.38 -11.59
C ALA A 176 2.02 2.34 -11.68
N GLY A 177 1.00 2.41 -10.81
CA GLY A 177 -0.13 1.50 -10.80
C GLY A 177 0.27 0.05 -10.52
N ILE A 178 1.34 -0.16 -9.75
CA ILE A 178 1.79 -1.51 -9.41
C ILE A 178 0.80 -2.12 -8.43
N SER A 179 0.32 -3.33 -8.76
CA SER A 179 -0.53 -4.15 -7.91
C SER A 179 0.22 -4.58 -6.63
N ASP A 180 -0.32 -5.53 -5.87
CA ASP A 180 0.40 -6.07 -4.72
C ASP A 180 1.77 -6.61 -5.14
N ALA A 181 2.80 -6.43 -4.33
CA ALA A 181 4.14 -6.82 -4.73
C ALA A 181 5.00 -7.34 -3.58
N LEU A 182 5.86 -8.31 -3.89
CA LEU A 182 6.93 -8.76 -3.02
C LEU A 182 8.19 -7.93 -3.28
N LEU A 183 8.71 -7.30 -2.23
CA LEU A 183 9.93 -6.49 -2.31
C LEU A 183 11.08 -7.17 -1.58
N LYS A 184 12.23 -7.31 -2.25
CA LYS A 184 13.49 -7.60 -1.57
C LYS A 184 14.12 -6.29 -1.18
N VAL A 185 14.38 -6.14 0.11
CA VAL A 185 15.10 -5.00 0.67
C VAL A 185 16.39 -5.46 1.33
N VAL A 186 17.36 -4.57 1.46
CA VAL A 186 18.64 -4.88 2.09
C VAL A 186 18.91 -3.85 3.17
N ARG A 187 19.14 -4.29 4.41
CA ARG A 187 19.54 -3.41 5.50
C ARG A 187 21.06 -3.22 5.45
N LYS A 188 21.51 -1.97 5.58
CA LYS A 188 22.94 -1.70 5.76
C LYS A 188 23.26 -1.81 7.25
N GLU A 189 23.77 -2.95 7.70
CA GLU A 189 24.29 -3.17 9.05
C GLU A 189 25.76 -3.53 8.98
N ASN A 190 26.63 -2.80 9.68
CA ASN A 190 28.01 -3.19 10.01
C ASN A 190 28.74 -3.96 8.88
N GLU A 191 28.82 -3.34 7.70
CA GLU A 191 29.48 -3.84 6.47
C GLU A 191 28.84 -5.03 5.74
N PHE A 192 27.81 -5.69 6.29
CA PHE A 192 27.12 -6.80 5.63
C PHE A 192 25.68 -6.45 5.26
N ASP A 193 25.39 -6.63 3.97
CA ASP A 193 24.06 -6.44 3.39
C ASP A 193 23.16 -7.63 3.77
N LYS A 194 22.36 -7.50 4.85
CA LYS A 194 21.34 -8.50 5.20
C LYS A 194 20.07 -8.25 4.41
N GLY A 195 19.72 -9.21 3.56
CA GLY A 195 18.52 -9.17 2.73
C GLY A 195 17.26 -9.54 3.52
N HIS A 196 16.25 -8.67 3.49
CA HIS A 196 14.95 -8.82 4.14
C HIS A 196 13.81 -8.80 3.12
N TRP A 197 12.68 -9.45 3.43
CA TRP A 197 11.49 -9.47 2.57
C TRP A 197 10.38 -8.61 3.18
N VAL A 198 9.74 -7.80 2.35
CA VAL A 198 8.56 -6.99 2.73
C VAL A 198 7.51 -7.05 1.61
N VAL A 199 6.28 -6.68 1.93
CA VAL A 199 5.17 -6.67 0.97
C VAL A 199 4.68 -5.25 0.74
N TRP A 200 4.36 -4.93 -0.51
CA TRP A 200 3.60 -3.76 -0.91
C TRP A 200 2.12 -4.12 -1.00
N ASP A 201 1.29 -3.46 -0.20
CA ASP A 201 -0.16 -3.51 -0.22
C ASP A 201 -0.64 -2.32 -1.04
N SER A 202 -1.04 -2.60 -2.28
CA SER A 202 -1.40 -1.58 -3.27
C SER A 202 -2.68 -0.85 -2.88
N LYS A 203 -3.67 -1.57 -2.32
CA LYS A 203 -4.95 -1.02 -1.85
C LYS A 203 -4.75 0.02 -0.75
N ARG A 204 -3.81 -0.21 0.17
CA ARG A 204 -3.50 0.73 1.26
C ARG A 204 -2.34 1.68 0.94
N ALA A 205 -1.75 1.56 -0.24
CA ALA A 205 -0.52 2.24 -0.63
C ALA A 205 0.57 2.16 0.46
N LYS A 206 0.76 0.98 1.06
CA LYS A 206 1.59 0.79 2.27
C LYS A 206 2.52 -0.41 2.15
N ILE A 207 3.74 -0.23 2.64
CA ILE A 207 4.68 -1.34 2.81
C ILE A 207 4.43 -2.02 4.15
N LEU A 208 4.13 -3.32 4.11
CA LEU A 208 3.99 -4.21 5.25
C LEU A 208 5.32 -4.91 5.53
N ASN A 209 5.90 -4.62 6.70
CA ASN A 209 7.18 -5.16 7.14
C ASN A 209 6.97 -6.22 8.25
N PRO A 210 7.28 -7.51 8.00
CA PRO A 210 7.14 -8.57 9.00
C PRO A 210 7.91 -8.34 10.31
N LEU A 211 9.05 -7.61 10.26
CA LEU A 211 9.85 -7.30 11.46
C LEU A 211 9.16 -6.31 12.40
N GLY A 212 8.22 -5.50 11.90
CA GLY A 212 7.60 -4.41 12.69
C GLY A 212 8.55 -3.27 13.10
N GLU A 213 9.85 -3.36 12.81
CA GLU A 213 10.86 -2.34 13.15
C GLU A 213 10.71 -1.04 12.34
N ASP A 214 11.25 0.04 12.91
CA ASP A 214 11.22 1.38 12.33
C ASP A 214 11.94 1.44 10.98
N ARG A 215 11.27 2.14 10.08
CA ARG A 215 11.44 2.15 8.65
C ARG A 215 12.53 3.15 8.27
N ARG A 216 13.80 2.95 8.63
CA ARG A 216 14.83 3.97 8.27
C ARG A 216 16.08 3.45 7.54
N LEU A 217 16.26 2.13 7.38
CA LEU A 217 17.59 1.58 7.03
C LEU A 217 17.68 0.58 5.87
N PHE A 218 16.64 0.33 5.08
CA PHE A 218 16.72 -0.64 3.98
C PHE A 218 16.96 -0.03 2.57
N ARG A 219 17.34 -0.82 1.58
CA ARG A 219 17.40 -0.41 0.16
C ARG A 219 16.59 -1.40 -0.64
N VAL A 220 15.66 -0.95 -1.48
CA VAL A 220 14.93 -1.87 -2.37
C VAL A 220 15.87 -2.33 -3.47
N VAL A 221 16.05 -3.65 -3.59
CA VAL A 221 16.93 -4.27 -4.60
C VAL A 221 16.14 -5.03 -5.66
N ALA A 222 14.92 -5.47 -5.35
CA ALA A 222 14.03 -6.13 -6.31
C ALA A 222 12.56 -5.93 -5.93
N CYS A 223 11.69 -5.86 -6.94
CA CYS A 223 10.23 -5.93 -6.80
C CYS A 223 9.67 -7.00 -7.74
N TYR A 224 8.82 -7.86 -7.19
CA TYR A 224 8.08 -8.89 -7.90
C TYR A 224 6.59 -8.57 -7.75
N GLU A 225 5.98 -8.11 -8.83
CA GLU A 225 4.55 -7.80 -8.91
C GLU A 225 3.72 -9.08 -8.88
N VAL A 226 2.59 -9.06 -8.17
CA VAL A 226 1.60 -10.14 -8.16
C VAL A 226 0.81 -10.07 -9.45
N ILE A 227 0.71 -11.21 -10.14
CA ILE A 227 -0.11 -11.34 -11.34
C ILE A 227 -1.51 -11.76 -10.89
N ASN A 228 -2.49 -10.89 -11.09
CA ASN A 228 -3.90 -11.24 -10.92
C ASN A 228 -4.35 -12.00 -12.19
N PRO A 229 -4.65 -13.31 -12.10
CA PRO A 229 -5.06 -14.07 -13.29
C PRO A 229 -6.36 -13.53 -13.89
N GLU A 230 -7.24 -12.94 -13.07
CA GLU A 230 -8.53 -12.37 -13.49
C GLU A 230 -8.39 -11.08 -14.33
N GLU A 231 -7.23 -10.41 -14.32
CA GLU A 231 -7.01 -9.16 -15.08
C GLU A 231 -6.39 -9.39 -16.47
N THR A 232 -6.05 -10.64 -16.82
CA THR A 232 -5.36 -11.00 -18.07
C THR A 232 -6.26 -11.58 -19.17
N GLU A 233 -7.57 -11.68 -18.93
CA GLU A 233 -8.58 -12.06 -19.93
C GLU A 233 -9.23 -10.84 -20.59
#